data_AF-A0A7J6LS15-F1
#
_entry.id   AF-A0A7J6LS15-F1
#
_cell.length_a   1.000
_cell.length_b   1.000
_cell.length_c   1.000
_cell.angle_alpha   90.00
_cell.angle_beta   90.00
_cell.angle_gamma   90.00
#
_symmetry.space_group_name_H-M   'P 1'
#
loop_
_entity.id
_entity.type
_entity.pdbx_description
1 polymer ?
#
loop_
_entity_poly.entity_id
_entity_poly.type
_entity_poly.pdbx_seq_one_letter_code
_entity_poly.pdbx_strand_id
1 'polypeptide(L)'
;MNAGVSTMEVINDTGLVAAGSDEGQILAFDPRIHGKKSTVVKFPDEDLQEDYITQLLVENDGKSLLSTSGDATLGCYDLRYNKQKLKAMSDNQENELLSMCLVKDSKKLLTGDQNGVVGIWNYDYWGDVRDRITHMQNVTSLDNMIALDDSTVVCGGGDGYVRVFCVFPNAVRGVLGGHTDASTGKPLAAEIESMHADLDEGLVATVGQDYHVKFWRVQDALKMAAGETKDSDIESKDEEELKKMTRAKRQKLKRKAAQVGKQKNTASVNAKKANTKAFFRDIDDL
;
A
#
# COMPACT_ATOMS: atom_id res chain seq x y z
N MET A 1 -16.56 23.64 10.80
CA MET A 1 -16.67 22.50 11.73
C MET A 1 -16.48 23.02 13.14
N ASN A 2 -17.17 22.43 14.12
CA ASN A 2 -16.85 22.62 15.54
C ASN A 2 -15.89 21.52 16.06
N ALA A 3 -15.58 20.52 15.23
CA ALA A 3 -14.67 19.42 15.47
C ALA A 3 -13.30 19.65 14.80
N GLY A 4 -12.29 18.88 15.21
CA GLY A 4 -10.98 18.86 14.57
C GLY A 4 -11.08 18.39 13.11
N VAL A 5 -10.13 18.84 12.29
CA VAL A 5 -9.99 18.38 10.90
C VAL A 5 -8.97 17.26 10.90
N SER A 6 -9.40 16.07 10.49
CA SER A 6 -8.58 14.86 10.46
C SER A 6 -7.86 14.69 9.12
N THR A 7 -8.51 15.07 8.03
CA THR A 7 -8.00 14.86 6.67
C THR A 7 -8.48 15.92 5.70
N MET A 8 -7.72 16.13 4.63
CA MET A 8 -8.05 17.08 3.56
C MET A 8 -7.65 16.51 2.21
N GLU A 9 -8.46 16.79 1.19
CA GLU A 9 -8.22 16.32 -0.18
C GLU A 9 -8.57 17.41 -1.20
N VAL A 10 -7.74 17.59 -2.23
CA VAL A 10 -8.00 18.56 -3.30
C VAL A 10 -8.98 17.93 -4.31
N ILE A 11 -10.11 18.59 -4.53
CA ILE A 11 -11.19 18.09 -5.40
C ILE A 11 -10.90 18.31 -6.88
N ASN A 12 -10.27 19.44 -7.23
CA ASN A 12 -9.99 19.77 -8.62
C ASN A 12 -8.89 20.84 -8.73
N ASP A 13 -8.41 21.02 -9.96
CA ASP A 13 -7.39 22.01 -10.33
C ASP A 13 -7.79 23.46 -10.05
N THR A 14 -9.08 23.74 -9.83
CA THR A 14 -9.53 25.09 -9.47
C THR A 14 -9.20 25.44 -8.02
N GLY A 15 -8.71 24.48 -7.23
CA GLY A 15 -8.28 24.66 -5.85
C GLY A 15 -9.39 24.41 -4.84
N LEU A 16 -10.47 23.72 -5.21
CA LEU A 16 -11.50 23.32 -4.25
C LEU A 16 -10.96 22.22 -3.34
N VAL A 17 -11.21 22.32 -2.04
CA VAL A 17 -10.68 21.36 -1.04
C VAL A 17 -11.81 20.76 -0.22
N ALA A 18 -11.81 19.44 -0.08
CA ALA A 18 -12.64 18.71 0.88
C ALA A 18 -11.87 18.58 2.19
N ALA A 19 -12.57 18.66 3.32
CA ALA A 19 -12.05 18.34 4.63
C ALA A 19 -13.01 17.39 5.34
N GLY A 20 -12.44 16.38 5.99
CA GLY A 20 -13.11 15.46 6.90
C GLY A 20 -12.81 15.86 8.35
N SER A 21 -13.75 15.59 9.25
CA SER A 21 -13.59 15.92 10.67
C SER A 21 -13.58 14.69 11.55
N ASP A 22 -13.26 14.90 12.83
CA ASP A 22 -13.27 13.88 13.89
C ASP A 22 -14.69 13.37 14.26
N GLU A 23 -15.73 13.87 13.59
CA GLU A 23 -17.14 13.64 13.91
C GLU A 23 -17.91 13.34 12.61
N GLY A 24 -17.23 12.73 11.64
CA GLY A 24 -17.79 12.34 10.34
C GLY A 24 -18.18 13.48 9.40
N GLN A 25 -18.02 14.75 9.77
CA GLN A 25 -18.42 15.86 8.92
C GLN A 25 -17.48 16.01 7.74
N ILE A 26 -18.06 16.04 6.55
CA ILE A 26 -17.33 16.34 5.31
C ILE A 26 -17.83 17.67 4.77
N LEU A 27 -16.90 18.61 4.57
CA LEU A 27 -17.18 19.92 3.94
C LEU A 27 -16.27 20.09 2.74
N ALA A 28 -16.78 20.70 1.66
CA ALA A 28 -15.94 21.25 0.61
C ALA A 28 -15.96 22.77 0.65
N PHE A 29 -14.79 23.39 0.50
CA PHE A 29 -14.65 24.83 0.53
C PHE A 29 -13.65 25.34 -0.50
N ASP A 30 -13.92 26.54 -1.01
CA ASP A 30 -13.02 27.27 -1.89
C ASP A 30 -12.11 28.16 -1.05
N PRO A 31 -10.80 27.84 -0.93
CA PRO A 31 -9.87 28.59 -0.10
C PRO A 31 -9.62 30.02 -0.60
N ARG A 32 -10.01 30.34 -1.84
CA ARG A 32 -9.91 31.71 -2.39
C ARG A 32 -11.00 32.62 -1.83
N ILE A 33 -12.13 32.04 -1.40
CA ILE A 33 -13.26 32.77 -0.82
C ILE A 33 -13.10 32.80 0.70
N HIS A 34 -13.28 33.97 1.30
CA HIS A 34 -13.06 34.16 2.74
C HIS A 34 -14.36 34.15 3.54
N GLY A 35 -14.28 33.64 4.77
CA GLY A 35 -15.41 33.55 5.70
C GLY A 35 -16.40 32.42 5.38
N LYS A 36 -17.61 32.48 5.96
CA LYS A 36 -18.61 31.41 5.85
C LYS A 36 -19.06 31.08 4.42
N LYS A 37 -18.83 31.97 3.46
CA LYS A 37 -19.14 31.77 2.04
C LYS A 37 -18.13 30.87 1.33
N SER A 38 -17.02 30.54 1.99
CA SER A 38 -16.01 29.62 1.47
C SER A 38 -16.56 28.20 1.32
N THR A 39 -17.44 27.78 2.23
CA THR A 39 -18.08 26.45 2.16
C THR A 39 -19.06 26.40 1.00
N VAL A 40 -18.79 25.52 0.04
CA VAL A 40 -19.60 25.31 -1.16
C VAL A 40 -20.38 23.99 -1.12
N VAL A 41 -19.91 23.02 -0.34
CA VAL A 41 -20.60 21.75 -0.07
C VAL A 41 -20.61 21.53 1.43
N LYS A 42 -21.80 21.25 1.96
CA LYS A 42 -21.98 20.65 3.28
C LYS A 42 -22.98 19.50 3.10
N PHE A 43 -22.58 18.29 3.44
CA PHE A 43 -23.50 17.16 3.45
C PHE A 43 -24.48 17.25 4.62
N PRO A 44 -25.74 16.79 4.45
CA PRO A 44 -26.72 16.71 5.52
C PRO A 44 -26.20 15.87 6.69
N ASP A 45 -26.64 16.17 7.92
CA ASP A 45 -26.11 15.49 9.10
C ASP A 45 -26.55 14.00 9.14
N GLU A 46 -27.66 13.64 8.49
CA GLU A 46 -28.14 12.27 8.32
C GLU A 46 -27.31 11.40 7.35
N ASP A 47 -26.46 12.03 6.54
CA ASP A 47 -25.64 11.38 5.51
C ASP A 47 -24.19 11.15 6.00
N LEU A 48 -23.87 11.55 7.23
CA LEU A 48 -22.52 11.52 7.79
C LEU A 48 -22.18 10.16 8.39
N GLN A 49 -20.89 9.87 8.40
CA GLN A 49 -20.30 8.77 9.17
C GLN A 49 -20.34 9.12 10.67
N GLU A 50 -20.33 8.12 11.54
CA GLU A 50 -20.54 8.32 12.98
C GLU A 50 -19.25 8.66 13.75
N ASP A 51 -18.09 8.50 13.13
CA ASP A 51 -16.77 8.72 13.74
C ASP A 51 -15.83 9.50 12.80
N TYR A 52 -14.57 9.65 13.20
CA TYR A 52 -13.58 10.44 12.48
C TYR A 52 -13.31 9.93 11.05
N ILE A 53 -13.23 10.86 10.10
CA ILE A 53 -12.88 10.56 8.71
C ILE A 53 -11.37 10.34 8.62
N THR A 54 -10.94 9.17 8.16
CA THR A 54 -9.51 8.81 8.07
C THR A 54 -8.87 9.30 6.78
N GLN A 55 -9.56 9.11 5.65
CA GLN A 55 -9.09 9.53 4.34
C GLN A 55 -10.27 9.98 3.46
N LEU A 56 -9.99 10.95 2.59
CA LEU A 56 -10.86 11.38 1.51
C LEU A 56 -10.17 11.07 0.18
N LEU A 57 -10.95 10.60 -0.80
CA LEU A 57 -10.45 10.37 -2.15
C LEU A 57 -11.46 10.88 -3.16
N VAL A 58 -11.00 11.76 -4.05
CA VAL A 58 -11.82 12.30 -5.14
C VAL A 58 -11.64 11.44 -6.38
N GLU A 59 -12.73 11.08 -7.03
CA GLU A 59 -12.65 10.31 -8.27
C GLU A 59 -12.11 11.15 -9.44
N ASN A 60 -11.51 10.51 -10.43
CA ASN A 60 -10.95 11.15 -11.63
C ASN A 60 -11.96 12.03 -12.37
N ASP A 61 -13.26 11.72 -12.30
CA ASP A 61 -14.30 12.53 -12.92
C ASP A 61 -14.69 13.79 -12.12
N GLY A 62 -14.19 13.93 -10.89
CA GLY A 62 -14.44 15.03 -9.95
C GLY A 62 -15.87 15.12 -9.43
N LYS A 63 -16.71 14.11 -9.67
CA LYS A 63 -18.15 14.12 -9.33
C LYS A 63 -18.46 13.33 -8.07
N SER A 64 -17.59 12.39 -7.68
CA SER A 64 -17.77 11.58 -6.48
C SER A 64 -16.60 11.72 -5.52
N LEU A 65 -16.94 11.75 -4.24
CA LEU A 65 -16.00 11.78 -3.13
C LEU A 65 -16.21 10.50 -2.31
N LEU A 66 -15.13 9.78 -2.05
CA LEU A 66 -15.12 8.62 -1.19
C LEU A 66 -14.52 9.01 0.16
N SER A 67 -15.01 8.40 1.24
CA SER A 67 -14.50 8.60 2.59
C SER A 67 -14.43 7.30 3.35
N THR A 68 -13.32 7.09 4.05
CA THR A 68 -13.16 6.01 5.03
C THR A 68 -13.23 6.63 6.43
N SER A 69 -13.68 5.84 7.40
CA SER A 69 -13.96 6.31 8.75
C SER A 69 -13.56 5.28 9.81
N GLY A 70 -13.34 5.79 11.03
CA GLY A 70 -13.18 5.00 12.25
C GLY A 70 -14.40 4.14 12.60
N ASP A 71 -15.59 4.47 12.10
CA ASP A 71 -16.81 3.68 12.32
C ASP A 71 -16.88 2.38 11.48
N ALA A 72 -15.78 2.02 10.80
CA ALA A 72 -15.66 0.89 9.90
C ALA A 72 -16.54 0.96 8.65
N THR A 73 -16.96 2.16 8.22
CA THR A 73 -17.76 2.34 6.99
C THR A 73 -17.00 3.05 5.88
N LEU A 74 -17.45 2.82 4.65
CA LEU A 74 -17.05 3.52 3.43
C LEU A 74 -18.22 4.36 2.93
N GLY A 75 -18.04 5.68 2.92
CA GLY A 75 -19.00 6.64 2.38
C GLY A 75 -18.71 6.98 0.92
N CYS A 76 -19.75 7.11 0.11
CA CYS A 76 -19.68 7.64 -1.24
C CYS A 76 -20.66 8.81 -1.41
N TYR A 77 -20.11 9.98 -1.68
CA TYR A 77 -20.84 11.23 -1.76
C TYR A 77 -20.82 11.77 -3.19
N ASP A 78 -21.90 12.43 -3.58
CA ASP A 78 -22.00 13.12 -4.87
C ASP A 78 -21.68 14.61 -4.68
N LEU A 79 -20.67 15.10 -5.41
CA LEU A 79 -20.18 16.48 -5.32
C LEU A 79 -20.90 17.44 -6.29
N ARG A 80 -21.78 16.93 -7.16
CA ARG A 80 -22.46 17.76 -8.16
C ARG A 80 -23.39 18.76 -7.45
N TYR A 81 -23.35 20.02 -7.89
CA TYR A 81 -24.04 21.16 -7.28
C TYR A 81 -25.51 20.91 -6.86
N ASN A 82 -26.28 20.13 -7.63
CA ASN A 82 -27.70 19.83 -7.34
C ASN A 82 -27.95 18.46 -6.67
N LYS A 83 -26.90 17.72 -6.32
CA LYS A 83 -26.98 16.35 -5.79
C LYS A 83 -26.00 16.14 -4.63
N GLN A 84 -25.67 17.18 -3.87
CA GLN A 84 -24.79 17.11 -2.71
C GLN A 84 -25.42 16.26 -1.59
N LYS A 85 -25.28 14.94 -1.69
CA LYS A 85 -25.85 13.95 -0.78
C LYS A 85 -25.05 12.66 -0.80
N LEU A 86 -25.33 11.80 0.16
CA LEU A 86 -24.87 10.42 0.17
C LEU A 86 -25.45 9.65 -1.02
N LYS A 87 -24.57 9.02 -1.80
CA LYS A 87 -24.91 8.09 -2.89
C LYS A 87 -25.05 6.67 -2.35
N ALA A 88 -24.14 6.26 -1.47
CA ALA A 88 -24.14 4.97 -0.80
C ALA A 88 -23.25 5.02 0.45
N MET A 89 -23.63 4.25 1.47
CA MET A 89 -22.78 3.90 2.61
C MET A 89 -22.61 2.39 2.59
N SER A 90 -21.43 1.90 2.95
CA SER A 90 -21.22 0.46 3.16
C SER A 90 -21.85 -0.03 4.45
N ASP A 91 -22.05 -1.34 4.53
CA ASP A 91 -22.22 -2.01 5.82
C ASP A 91 -20.95 -1.84 6.68
N ASN A 92 -21.10 -2.03 7.99
CA ASN A 92 -19.98 -1.98 8.94
C ASN A 92 -18.98 -3.12 8.63
N GLN A 93 -17.71 -2.77 8.45
CA GLN A 93 -16.64 -3.68 8.05
C GLN A 93 -15.90 -4.32 9.23
N GLU A 94 -16.44 -4.21 10.45
CA GLU A 94 -15.92 -4.68 11.76
C GLU A 94 -14.67 -3.95 12.27
N ASN A 95 -13.82 -3.47 11.36
CA ASN A 95 -12.57 -2.78 11.66
C ASN A 95 -12.54 -1.40 11.03
N GLU A 96 -11.94 -0.45 11.73
CA GLU A 96 -11.71 0.91 11.26
C GLU A 96 -11.03 0.90 9.89
N LEU A 97 -11.55 1.69 8.94
CA LEU A 97 -10.94 1.84 7.62
C LEU A 97 -10.01 3.04 7.67
N LEU A 98 -8.71 2.82 7.50
CA LEU A 98 -7.67 3.81 7.78
C LEU A 98 -7.08 4.46 6.52
N SER A 99 -7.07 3.72 5.41
CA SER A 99 -6.54 4.21 4.13
C SER A 99 -7.33 3.70 2.94
N MET A 100 -7.17 4.36 1.79
CA MET A 100 -7.72 3.92 0.53
C MET A 100 -6.91 4.34 -0.69
N CYS A 101 -7.03 3.57 -1.78
CA CYS A 101 -6.55 3.97 -3.10
C CYS A 101 -7.35 3.31 -4.23
N LEU A 102 -7.41 3.96 -5.39
CA LEU A 102 -8.01 3.39 -6.59
C LEU A 102 -6.97 2.63 -7.41
N VAL A 103 -7.38 1.49 -7.97
CA VAL A 103 -6.56 0.66 -8.87
C VAL A 103 -7.40 0.20 -10.07
N LYS A 104 -6.72 -0.36 -11.07
CA LYS A 104 -7.33 -0.91 -12.28
C LYS A 104 -8.21 0.12 -13.00
N ASP A 105 -7.62 1.24 -13.38
CA ASP A 105 -8.31 2.33 -14.08
C ASP A 105 -9.59 2.74 -13.33
N SER A 106 -9.44 2.94 -12.01
CA SER A 106 -10.50 3.34 -11.06
C SER A 106 -11.69 2.40 -10.93
N LYS A 107 -11.61 1.16 -11.43
CA LYS A 107 -12.70 0.17 -11.32
C LYS A 107 -12.73 -0.58 -9.99
N LYS A 108 -11.68 -0.40 -9.18
CA LYS A 108 -11.50 -1.07 -7.90
C LYS A 108 -10.99 -0.06 -6.89
N LEU A 109 -11.59 -0.06 -5.71
CA LEU A 109 -11.06 0.65 -4.56
C LEU A 109 -10.44 -0.37 -3.62
N LEU A 110 -9.29 -0.03 -3.07
CA LEU A 110 -8.68 -0.74 -1.96
C LEU A 110 -8.87 0.09 -0.70
N THR A 111 -9.12 -0.58 0.42
CA THR A 111 -9.13 0.05 1.75
C THR A 111 -8.21 -0.72 2.69
N GLY A 112 -7.39 -0.04 3.48
CA GLY A 112 -6.60 -0.66 4.56
C GLY A 112 -7.32 -0.52 5.89
N ASP A 113 -7.25 -1.53 6.75
CA ASP A 113 -7.87 -1.50 8.09
C ASP A 113 -6.84 -1.53 9.23
N GLN A 114 -7.34 -1.33 10.46
CA GLN A 114 -6.58 -1.38 11.71
C GLN A 114 -5.98 -2.74 12.08
N ASN A 115 -6.20 -3.79 11.29
CA ASN A 115 -5.64 -5.13 11.50
C ASN A 115 -4.75 -5.58 10.33
N GLY A 116 -4.43 -4.67 9.42
CA GLY A 116 -3.59 -4.96 8.27
C GLY A 116 -4.28 -5.69 7.12
N VAL A 117 -5.61 -5.76 7.12
CA VAL A 117 -6.39 -6.34 6.03
C VAL A 117 -6.63 -5.29 4.96
N VAL A 118 -6.45 -5.69 3.69
CA VAL A 118 -6.86 -4.87 2.55
C VAL A 118 -8.24 -5.33 2.07
N GLY A 119 -9.25 -4.48 2.19
CA GLY A 119 -10.55 -4.67 1.55
C GLY A 119 -10.48 -4.30 0.07
N ILE A 120 -11.08 -5.11 -0.80
CA ILE A 120 -11.19 -4.88 -2.24
C ILE A 120 -12.65 -4.64 -2.58
N TRP A 121 -12.96 -3.48 -3.12
CA TRP A 121 -14.30 -3.07 -3.49
C TRP A 121 -14.45 -3.00 -5.01
N ASN A 122 -15.65 -3.26 -5.50
CA ASN A 122 -16.00 -2.93 -6.89
C ASN A 122 -16.47 -1.48 -6.93
N TYR A 123 -15.94 -0.71 -7.86
CA TYR A 123 -16.41 0.65 -8.08
C TYR A 123 -17.93 0.65 -8.37
N ASP A 124 -18.63 1.65 -7.82
CA ASP A 124 -20.11 1.78 -7.86
C ASP A 124 -20.92 0.68 -7.17
N TYR A 125 -20.25 -0.21 -6.43
CA TYR A 125 -20.89 -1.21 -5.57
C TYR A 125 -20.32 -1.11 -4.15
N TRP A 126 -20.71 -0.05 -3.46
CA TRP A 126 -20.18 0.35 -2.15
C TRP A 126 -20.87 -0.30 -0.95
N GLY A 127 -21.94 -1.07 -1.15
CA GLY A 127 -22.71 -1.66 -0.05
C GLY A 127 -21.91 -2.67 0.78
N ASP A 128 -21.00 -3.42 0.16
CA ASP A 128 -20.18 -4.41 0.85
C ASP A 128 -18.85 -4.66 0.12
N VAL A 129 -17.86 -5.10 0.89
CA VAL A 129 -16.54 -5.49 0.38
C VAL A 129 -16.65 -6.75 -0.47
N ARG A 130 -15.86 -6.83 -1.54
CA ARG A 130 -15.94 -7.96 -2.48
C ARG A 130 -14.93 -9.06 -2.20
N ASP A 131 -13.75 -8.69 -1.75
CA ASP A 131 -12.66 -9.62 -1.43
C ASP A 131 -11.71 -8.98 -0.42
N ARG A 132 -10.86 -9.77 0.23
CA ARG A 132 -9.91 -9.29 1.24
C ARG A 132 -8.54 -9.94 1.07
N ILE A 133 -7.49 -9.13 1.22
CA ILE A 133 -6.11 -9.62 1.36
C ILE A 133 -5.78 -9.62 2.86
N THR A 134 -5.77 -10.80 3.48
CA THR A 134 -5.59 -10.99 4.93
C THR A 134 -4.22 -11.53 5.33
N HIS A 135 -3.38 -11.93 4.36
CA HIS A 135 -2.11 -12.64 4.62
C HIS A 135 -0.89 -11.70 4.70
N MET A 136 -1.12 -10.42 5.02
CA MET A 136 -0.07 -9.45 5.31
C MET A 136 0.56 -9.79 6.67
N GLN A 137 1.71 -10.46 6.66
CA GLN A 137 2.33 -10.96 7.90
C GLN A 137 2.76 -9.83 8.83
N ASN A 138 2.36 -9.95 10.11
CA ASN A 138 2.74 -9.08 11.22
C ASN A 138 2.47 -7.60 10.99
N VAL A 139 1.42 -7.27 10.23
CA VAL A 139 0.99 -5.88 10.04
C VAL A 139 0.04 -5.51 11.17
N THR A 140 0.34 -4.42 11.86
CA THR A 140 -0.51 -3.88 12.92
C THR A 140 -1.65 -3.06 12.35
N SER A 141 -1.38 -2.18 11.38
CA SER A 141 -2.38 -1.33 10.73
C SER A 141 -1.92 -0.96 9.31
N LEU A 142 -2.85 -0.51 8.47
CA LEU A 142 -2.57 0.02 7.13
C LEU A 142 -3.09 1.45 7.00
N ASP A 143 -2.29 2.39 7.49
CA ASP A 143 -2.64 3.80 7.61
C ASP A 143 -2.38 4.57 6.30
N ASN A 144 -1.53 4.02 5.43
CA ASN A 144 -1.13 4.66 4.18
C ASN A 144 -1.12 3.65 3.02
N MET A 145 -1.69 4.04 1.88
CA MET A 145 -1.75 3.21 0.68
C MET A 145 -1.63 4.05 -0.59
N ILE A 146 -0.73 3.65 -1.49
CA ILE A 146 -0.50 4.34 -2.77
C ILE A 146 -0.45 3.32 -3.91
N ALA A 147 -1.33 3.48 -4.88
CA ALA A 147 -1.25 2.78 -6.15
C ALA A 147 -0.08 3.33 -7.00
N LEU A 148 0.82 2.45 -7.41
CA LEU A 148 1.92 2.79 -8.35
C LEU A 148 1.51 2.55 -9.79
N ASP A 149 0.66 1.54 -10.01
CA ASP A 149 0.05 1.20 -11.28
C ASP A 149 -1.33 0.54 -11.04
N ASP A 150 -1.94 -0.01 -12.09
CA ASP A 150 -3.26 -0.65 -12.04
C ASP A 150 -3.37 -1.90 -11.14
N SER A 151 -2.26 -2.40 -10.63
CA SER A 151 -2.17 -3.67 -9.90
C SER A 151 -1.19 -3.66 -8.73
N THR A 152 -0.20 -2.77 -8.73
CA THR A 152 0.89 -2.68 -7.76
C THR A 152 0.64 -1.53 -6.79
N VAL A 153 0.73 -1.84 -5.50
CA VAL A 153 0.44 -0.91 -4.43
C VAL A 153 1.56 -0.96 -3.40
N VAL A 154 1.94 0.22 -2.91
CA VAL A 154 2.80 0.37 -1.74
C VAL A 154 1.93 0.76 -0.56
N CYS A 155 2.17 0.14 0.60
CA CYS A 155 1.48 0.49 1.82
C CYS A 155 2.44 0.59 3.01
N GLY A 156 1.97 1.27 4.05
CA GLY A 156 2.65 1.46 5.32
C GLY A 156 1.66 1.68 6.45
N GLY A 157 2.11 1.45 7.69
CA GLY A 157 1.31 1.71 8.88
C GLY A 157 2.10 1.52 10.17
N GLY A 158 1.45 1.02 11.22
CA GLY A 158 1.96 1.06 12.59
C GLY A 158 3.23 0.24 12.89
N ASP A 159 3.69 -0.61 11.98
CA ASP A 159 4.91 -1.40 12.15
C ASP A 159 6.14 -0.81 11.46
N GLY A 160 5.99 0.36 10.85
CA GLY A 160 7.10 1.12 10.27
C GLY A 160 7.65 0.59 8.96
N TYR A 161 7.11 -0.49 8.40
CA TYR A 161 7.59 -1.06 7.14
C TYR A 161 6.79 -0.57 5.94
N VAL A 162 7.51 -0.25 4.87
CA VAL A 162 6.97 0.04 3.55
C VAL A 162 6.90 -1.28 2.77
N ARG A 163 5.70 -1.73 2.44
CA ARG A 163 5.44 -3.01 1.76
C ARG A 163 4.93 -2.82 0.36
N VAL A 164 5.18 -3.82 -0.48
CA VAL A 164 4.66 -3.90 -1.85
C VAL A 164 3.77 -5.13 -1.97
N PHE A 165 2.59 -4.94 -2.55
CA PHE A 165 1.71 -6.04 -2.91
C PHE A 165 1.04 -5.81 -4.27
N CYS A 166 0.59 -6.90 -4.87
CA CYS A 166 -0.19 -6.91 -6.09
C CYS A 166 -1.64 -7.32 -5.78
N VAL A 167 -2.59 -6.72 -6.49
CA VAL A 167 -4.02 -7.07 -6.40
C VAL A 167 -4.42 -8.06 -7.51
N PHE A 168 -3.74 -8.04 -8.66
CA PHE A 168 -4.08 -8.88 -9.82
C PHE A 168 -2.83 -9.54 -10.40
N PRO A 169 -2.43 -10.75 -9.96
CA PRO A 169 -3.04 -11.56 -8.89
C PRO A 169 -2.75 -11.04 -7.48
N ASN A 170 -3.58 -11.42 -6.50
CA ASN A 170 -3.36 -11.17 -5.08
C ASN A 170 -2.02 -11.79 -4.64
N ALA A 171 -1.01 -10.96 -4.43
CA ALA A 171 0.32 -11.42 -4.03
C ALA A 171 1.03 -10.37 -3.17
N VAL A 172 1.30 -10.70 -1.90
CA VAL A 172 2.19 -9.89 -1.05
C VAL A 172 3.63 -10.17 -1.45
N ARG A 173 4.34 -9.14 -1.94
CA ARG A 173 5.64 -9.31 -2.60
C ARG A 173 6.81 -9.15 -1.63
N GLY A 174 6.67 -8.25 -0.67
CA GLY A 174 7.64 -8.10 0.41
C GLY A 174 7.77 -6.67 0.92
N VAL A 175 8.85 -6.45 1.65
CA VAL A 175 9.19 -5.17 2.29
C VAL A 175 10.21 -4.43 1.42
N LEU A 176 9.84 -3.23 0.96
CA LEU A 176 10.71 -2.32 0.21
C LEU A 176 11.76 -1.68 1.12
N GLY A 177 11.35 -1.40 2.36
CA GLY A 177 12.20 -0.95 3.46
C GLY A 177 11.33 -0.47 4.63
N GLY A 178 11.84 0.46 5.45
CA GLY A 178 11.04 1.02 6.54
C GLY A 178 11.75 2.07 7.39
N HIS A 179 11.01 2.59 8.36
CA HIS A 179 11.46 3.48 9.41
C HIS A 179 12.07 2.67 10.58
N THR A 180 13.29 2.15 10.33
CA THR A 180 14.02 1.29 11.26
C THR A 180 15.05 2.05 12.11
N ASP A 181 15.25 1.59 13.33
CA ASP A 181 16.34 2.02 14.21
C ASP A 181 17.70 1.70 13.58
N ALA A 182 18.58 2.69 13.51
CA ALA A 182 19.89 2.56 12.86
C ALA A 182 20.85 1.58 13.59
N SER A 183 20.67 1.37 14.90
CA SER A 183 21.49 0.50 15.73
C SER A 183 21.02 -0.95 15.72
N THR A 184 19.70 -1.19 15.69
CA THR A 184 19.14 -2.56 15.74
C THR A 184 18.72 -3.10 14.37
N GLY A 185 18.51 -2.22 13.38
CA GLY A 185 17.98 -2.57 12.07
C GLY A 185 16.53 -3.06 12.09
N LYS A 186 15.88 -3.04 13.27
CA LYS A 186 14.46 -3.35 13.44
C LYS A 186 13.64 -2.07 13.29
N PRO A 187 12.36 -2.16 12.92
CA PRO A 187 11.45 -1.04 13.07
C PRO A 187 11.54 -0.53 14.49
N LEU A 188 11.64 0.78 14.63
CA LEU A 188 11.09 1.40 15.84
C LEU A 188 9.59 1.02 15.84
N ALA A 189 8.91 1.08 16.98
CA ALA A 189 7.44 1.11 16.97
C ALA A 189 6.96 2.45 16.36
N ALA A 190 7.51 2.79 15.20
CA ALA A 190 7.44 4.05 14.51
C ALA A 190 6.52 3.81 13.34
N GLU A 191 5.34 4.35 13.50
CA GLU A 191 4.26 4.29 12.55
C GLU A 191 4.70 5.08 11.31
N ILE A 192 4.34 4.58 10.12
CA ILE A 192 4.41 5.38 8.91
C ILE A 192 3.21 6.32 8.96
N GLU A 193 3.50 7.57 9.30
CA GLU A 193 2.49 8.61 9.52
C GLU A 193 1.92 9.12 8.19
N SER A 194 2.76 9.23 7.16
CA SER A 194 2.32 9.69 5.85
C SER A 194 3.20 9.18 4.73
N MET A 195 2.56 8.96 3.58
CA MET A 195 3.22 8.61 2.33
C MET A 195 2.72 9.51 1.19
N HIS A 196 3.62 9.84 0.27
CA HIS A 196 3.27 10.52 -0.97
C HIS A 196 4.12 9.97 -2.12
N ALA A 197 3.58 9.94 -3.33
CA ALA A 197 4.31 9.48 -4.49
C ALA A 197 4.31 10.52 -5.60
N ASP A 198 5.49 10.71 -6.17
CA ASP A 198 5.68 11.36 -7.46
C ASP A 198 5.94 10.24 -8.48
N LEU A 199 4.92 9.90 -9.26
CA LEU A 199 5.02 8.83 -10.25
C LEU A 199 5.81 9.25 -11.50
N ASP A 200 5.93 10.56 -11.76
CA ASP A 200 6.68 11.09 -12.90
C ASP A 200 8.19 11.01 -12.63
N GLU A 201 8.62 11.43 -11.43
CA GLU A 201 10.01 11.30 -10.97
C GLU A 201 10.32 9.89 -10.42
N GLY A 202 9.30 9.05 -10.27
CA GLY A 202 9.42 7.66 -9.85
C GLY A 202 9.89 7.51 -8.39
N LEU A 203 9.40 8.36 -7.49
CA LEU A 203 9.74 8.37 -6.07
C LEU A 203 8.50 8.23 -5.18
N VAL A 204 8.65 7.48 -4.09
CA VAL A 204 7.73 7.47 -2.96
C VAL A 204 8.46 8.07 -1.77
N ALA A 205 7.90 9.11 -1.17
CA ALA A 205 8.38 9.70 0.08
C ALA A 205 7.55 9.15 1.24
N THR A 206 8.23 8.78 2.33
CA THR A 206 7.58 8.35 3.57
C THR A 206 8.13 9.12 4.75
N VAL A 207 7.27 9.41 5.71
CA VAL A 207 7.63 10.01 6.98
C VAL A 207 7.08 9.16 8.12
N GLY A 208 7.79 9.13 9.23
CA GLY A 208 7.40 8.38 10.41
C GLY A 208 8.03 8.94 11.67
N GLN A 209 7.80 8.26 12.79
CA GLN A 209 8.27 8.72 14.11
C GLN A 209 9.80 8.65 14.29
N ASP A 210 10.54 8.13 13.31
CA ASP A 210 12.01 8.19 13.30
C ASP A 210 12.55 9.58 12.93
N TYR A 211 11.67 10.58 12.72
CA TYR A 211 11.98 11.97 12.37
C TYR A 211 12.73 12.14 11.04
N HIS A 212 12.70 11.14 10.16
CA HIS A 212 13.32 11.21 8.84
C HIS A 212 12.27 11.15 7.73
N VAL A 213 12.54 11.88 6.65
CA VAL A 213 11.90 11.63 5.36
C VAL A 213 12.74 10.60 4.61
N LYS A 214 12.13 9.49 4.21
CA LYS A 214 12.80 8.45 3.42
C LYS A 214 12.21 8.40 2.02
N PHE A 215 13.08 8.19 1.04
CA PHE A 215 12.70 8.11 -0.37
C PHE A 215 12.94 6.71 -0.89
N TRP A 216 11.95 6.19 -1.61
CA TRP A 216 11.97 4.88 -2.23
C TRP A 216 11.76 5.04 -3.73
N ARG A 217 12.45 4.26 -4.54
CA ARG A 217 12.24 4.28 -5.99
C ARG A 217 11.03 3.43 -6.33
N VAL A 218 10.09 4.02 -7.07
CA VAL A 218 8.93 3.32 -7.65
C VAL A 218 9.39 2.12 -8.47
N GLN A 219 10.45 2.27 -9.27
CA GLN A 219 11.00 1.18 -10.06
C GLN A 219 11.43 -0.03 -9.24
N ASP A 220 11.96 0.16 -8.03
CA ASP A 220 12.36 -0.95 -7.16
C ASP A 220 11.14 -1.71 -6.64
N ALA A 221 10.06 -0.99 -6.30
CA ALA A 221 8.78 -1.59 -5.94
C ALA A 221 8.17 -2.36 -7.12
N LEU A 222 8.18 -1.81 -8.33
CA LEU A 222 7.67 -2.47 -9.54
C LEU A 222 8.48 -3.74 -9.89
N LYS A 223 9.81 -3.72 -9.73
CA LYS A 223 10.65 -4.92 -9.90
C LYS A 223 10.31 -6.00 -8.87
N MET A 224 10.12 -5.62 -7.61
CA MET A 224 9.65 -6.55 -6.57
C MET A 224 8.27 -7.12 -6.91
N ALA A 225 7.37 -6.30 -7.47
CA ALA A 225 6.06 -6.71 -7.93
C ALA A 225 6.10 -7.69 -9.11
N ALA A 226 7.06 -7.52 -10.03
CA ALA A 226 7.33 -8.46 -11.10
C ALA A 226 8.00 -9.76 -10.63
N GLY A 227 8.51 -9.81 -9.39
CA GLY A 227 9.26 -10.93 -8.85
C GLY A 227 10.74 -10.96 -9.27
N GLU A 228 11.27 -9.82 -9.75
CA GLU A 228 12.68 -9.65 -10.07
C GLU A 228 13.46 -9.38 -8.77
N THR A 229 14.30 -10.32 -8.35
CA THR A 229 15.15 -10.15 -7.17
C THR A 229 16.43 -9.37 -7.49
N LYS A 230 16.96 -8.64 -6.49
CA LYS A 230 18.25 -7.91 -6.53
C LYS A 230 19.48 -8.77 -6.85
N ASP A 231 19.34 -10.09 -7.00
CA ASP A 231 20.44 -10.99 -7.40
C ASP A 231 20.91 -10.75 -8.85
N SER A 232 20.08 -10.13 -9.70
CA SER A 232 20.46 -9.78 -11.09
C SER A 232 21.51 -8.66 -11.19
N ASP A 233 21.61 -7.79 -10.18
CA ASP A 233 22.63 -6.72 -10.12
C ASP A 233 24.00 -7.23 -9.62
N ILE A 234 24.04 -8.39 -8.98
CA ILE A 234 25.29 -9.04 -8.58
C ILE A 234 25.94 -9.69 -9.81
N GLU A 235 25.16 -10.31 -10.70
CA GLU A 235 25.70 -10.90 -11.93
C GLU A 235 26.25 -9.86 -12.91
N SER A 236 25.64 -8.67 -12.99
CA SER A 236 26.10 -7.60 -13.90
C SER A 236 27.39 -6.93 -13.45
N LYS A 237 27.58 -6.70 -12.14
CA LYS A 237 28.83 -6.20 -11.56
C LYS A 237 29.97 -7.22 -11.68
N ASP A 238 29.67 -8.50 -11.46
CA ASP A 238 30.66 -9.58 -11.59
C ASP A 238 31.14 -9.74 -13.04
N GLU A 239 30.28 -9.55 -14.05
CA GLU A 239 30.70 -9.61 -15.45
C GLU A 239 31.64 -8.48 -15.87
N GLU A 240 31.41 -7.27 -15.39
CA GLU A 240 32.22 -6.10 -15.71
C GLU A 240 33.60 -6.17 -15.03
N GLU A 241 33.66 -6.67 -13.78
CA GLU A 241 34.93 -7.01 -13.13
C GLU A 241 35.62 -8.20 -13.80
N LEU A 242 34.89 -9.24 -14.24
CA LEU A 242 35.46 -10.39 -14.96
C LEU A 242 36.09 -9.99 -16.30
N LYS A 243 35.53 -8.96 -16.97
CA LYS A 243 36.06 -8.42 -18.23
C LYS A 243 37.36 -7.64 -18.03
N LYS A 244 37.58 -7.06 -16.84
CA LYS A 244 38.83 -6.36 -16.45
C LYS A 244 39.94 -7.29 -15.97
N MET A 245 39.68 -8.57 -15.76
CA MET A 245 40.66 -9.56 -15.29
C MET A 245 41.41 -10.28 -16.43
N THR A 246 42.66 -10.66 -16.17
CA THR A 246 43.46 -11.48 -17.10
C THR A 246 42.81 -12.84 -17.37
N ARG A 247 42.95 -13.35 -18.61
CA ARG A 247 42.31 -14.58 -19.11
C ARG A 247 42.53 -15.80 -18.19
N ALA A 248 43.71 -15.92 -17.58
CA ALA A 248 44.05 -16.99 -16.65
C ALA A 248 43.26 -16.91 -15.32
N LYS A 249 43.04 -15.69 -14.79
CA LYS A 249 42.29 -15.45 -13.54
C LYS A 249 40.81 -15.77 -13.74
N ARG A 250 40.25 -15.37 -14.90
CA ARG A 250 38.86 -15.67 -15.32
C ARG A 250 38.59 -17.17 -15.44
N GLN A 251 39.52 -17.94 -16.03
CA GLN A 251 39.38 -19.40 -16.17
C GLN A 251 39.45 -20.13 -14.81
N LYS A 252 40.28 -19.63 -13.88
CA LYS A 252 40.42 -20.21 -12.54
C LYS A 252 39.16 -19.99 -11.69
N LEU A 253 38.54 -18.80 -11.77
CA LEU A 253 37.26 -18.53 -11.10
C LEU A 253 36.11 -19.35 -11.67
N LYS A 254 35.99 -19.47 -13.01
CA LYS A 254 34.95 -20.30 -13.65
C LYS A 254 35.03 -21.78 -13.23
N ARG A 255 36.25 -22.32 -13.10
CA ARG A 255 36.46 -23.69 -12.60
C ARG A 255 36.03 -23.86 -11.14
N LYS A 256 36.30 -22.85 -10.30
CA LYS A 256 35.92 -22.86 -8.87
C LYS A 256 34.39 -22.76 -8.70
N ALA A 257 33.73 -21.89 -9.46
CA ALA A 257 32.27 -21.75 -9.45
C ALA A 257 31.54 -23.03 -9.92
N ALA A 258 32.05 -23.69 -10.97
CA ALA A 258 31.51 -24.97 -11.43
C ALA A 258 31.64 -26.11 -10.40
N GLN A 259 32.65 -26.05 -9.53
CA GLN A 259 32.85 -27.01 -8.43
C GLN A 259 31.88 -26.78 -7.28
N VAL A 260 31.62 -25.51 -6.93
CA VAL A 260 30.65 -25.11 -5.89
C VAL A 260 29.20 -25.41 -6.33
N GLY A 261 28.87 -25.17 -7.60
CA GLY A 261 27.55 -25.50 -8.16
C GLY A 261 27.24 -27.00 -8.13
N LYS A 262 28.24 -27.86 -8.38
CA LYS A 262 28.08 -29.32 -8.25
C LYS A 262 27.82 -29.74 -6.80
N GLN A 263 28.45 -29.12 -5.81
CA GLN A 263 28.23 -29.42 -4.38
C GLN A 263 26.84 -28.98 -3.89
N LYS A 264 26.34 -27.81 -4.32
CA LYS A 264 24.99 -27.34 -3.97
C LYS A 264 23.88 -28.19 -4.58
N ASN A 265 24.04 -28.64 -5.84
CA ASN A 265 23.08 -29.55 -6.46
C ASN A 265 23.07 -30.95 -5.82
N THR A 266 24.21 -31.48 -5.38
CA THR A 266 24.23 -32.73 -4.61
C THR A 266 23.56 -32.59 -3.24
N ALA A 267 23.67 -31.43 -2.60
CA ALA A 267 23.01 -31.15 -1.32
C ALA A 267 21.48 -31.02 -1.46
N SER A 268 20.99 -30.33 -2.50
CA SER A 268 19.54 -30.17 -2.72
C SER A 268 18.86 -31.48 -3.17
N VAL A 269 19.54 -32.31 -3.96
CA VAL A 269 19.05 -33.64 -4.36
C VAL A 269 19.00 -34.59 -3.16
N ASN A 270 19.96 -34.51 -2.24
CA ASN A 270 19.94 -35.30 -1.00
C ASN A 270 18.84 -34.83 -0.01
N ALA A 271 18.59 -33.52 0.09
CA ALA A 271 17.49 -32.99 0.91
C ALA A 271 16.11 -33.38 0.38
N LYS A 272 15.91 -33.38 -0.95
CA LYS A 272 14.66 -33.85 -1.57
C LYS A 272 14.40 -35.33 -1.35
N LYS A 273 15.44 -36.18 -1.38
CA LYS A 273 15.34 -37.63 -1.06
C LYS A 273 15.07 -37.93 0.41
N ALA A 274 15.53 -37.07 1.32
CA ALA A 274 15.24 -37.20 2.75
C ALA A 274 13.77 -36.88 3.07
N ASN A 275 13.20 -35.85 2.43
CA ASN A 275 11.79 -35.48 2.62
C ASN A 275 10.80 -36.50 2.03
N THR A 276 11.13 -37.16 0.91
CA THR A 276 10.26 -38.21 0.36
C THR A 276 10.23 -39.43 1.26
N LYS A 277 11.35 -39.81 1.90
CA LYS A 277 11.37 -40.93 2.86
C LYS A 277 10.64 -40.65 4.18
N ALA A 278 10.54 -39.39 4.59
CA ALA A 278 9.73 -39.01 5.75
C ALA A 278 8.22 -39.07 5.43
N PHE A 279 7.82 -38.64 4.23
CA PHE A 279 6.42 -38.61 3.81
C PHE A 279 5.76 -40.01 3.68
N PHE A 280 6.53 -41.05 3.30
CA PHE A 280 6.01 -42.42 3.21
C PHE A 280 6.05 -43.21 4.52
N ARG A 281 6.61 -42.65 5.60
CA ARG A 281 6.61 -43.31 6.91
C ARG A 281 5.29 -43.10 7.67
N ASP A 282 4.60 -42.01 7.39
CA ASP A 282 3.36 -41.64 8.08
C ASP A 282 2.09 -42.21 7.43
N ILE A 283 2.22 -43.03 6.37
CA ILE A 283 1.10 -43.69 5.66
C ILE A 283 0.95 -45.17 6.05
N ASP A 284 1.96 -45.79 6.67
CA ASP A 284 1.94 -47.23 7.01
C ASP A 284 1.43 -47.53 8.45
N ASP A 285 1.10 -46.49 9.25
CA ASP A 285 0.63 -46.61 10.65
C ASP A 285 -0.88 -46.25 10.84
N LEU A 286 -1.71 -46.45 9.81
CA LEU A 286 -3.19 -46.34 9.88
C LEU A 286 -3.88 -47.65 9.50
#